data_AF-A0ABD5ZKD6-F1
#
_entry.id   AF-A0ABD5ZKD6-F1
#
_cell.length_a   1.000
_cell.length_b   1.000
_cell.length_c   1.000
_cell.angle_alpha   90.00
_cell.angle_beta   90.00
_cell.angle_gamma   90.00
#
_symmetry.space_group_name_H-M   'P 1'
#
loop_
_entity.id
_entity.type
_entity.pdbx_description
1 polymer ?
#
loop_
_entity_poly.entity_id
_entity_poly.type
_entity_poly.pdbx_seq_one_letter_code
_entity_poly.pdbx_strand_id
1 'polypeptide(L)'
;MSSQRRLPPILEFGDALDRVEAHTDDPEAERYVREIREGLDDLAARDPDSRAAQVTSLENLIDSLLTYAEGDAELWAKTIQNRFANYRHTRRASSANLHVSNGRIEREGEAVGAGAEAGEARLRGGLVNNGERSDAMVSIAFYDDRDRAVWKVESRLFEVDPGERRDLDLTVYIPEGAAYYAVGAFEPDDPAAVGGDAPTPGRESDGDASYVD
;
A
#
# COMPACT_ATOMS: atom_id res chain seq x y z
N MET A 1 10.63 21.05 21.88
CA MET A 1 10.01 19.74 22.18
C MET A 1 10.24 18.88 20.96
N SER A 2 11.11 17.87 21.05
CA SER A 2 11.45 17.04 19.89
C SER A 2 10.24 16.18 19.54
N SER A 3 9.61 16.45 18.39
CA SER A 3 8.65 15.54 17.79
C SER A 3 9.35 14.19 17.68
N GLN A 4 8.91 13.20 18.45
CA GLN A 4 9.36 11.81 18.25
C GLN A 4 9.03 11.49 16.80
N ARG A 5 10.07 11.36 15.97
CA ARG A 5 9.91 11.06 14.55
C ARG A 5 9.31 9.67 14.47
N ARG A 6 8.00 9.61 14.24
CA ARG A 6 7.26 8.37 14.07
C ARG A 6 7.39 7.92 12.62
N LEU A 7 7.40 6.60 12.43
CA LEU A 7 7.24 6.03 11.10
C LEU A 7 5.89 6.47 10.52
N PRO A 8 5.82 6.69 9.20
CA PRO A 8 4.53 6.76 8.51
C PRO A 8 3.69 5.51 8.86
N PRO A 9 2.38 5.64 9.16
CA PRO A 9 1.53 4.50 9.53
C PRO A 9 1.54 3.35 8.50
N ILE A 10 1.75 3.67 7.22
CA ILE A 10 1.89 2.66 6.16
C ILE A 10 3.12 1.76 6.31
N LEU A 11 4.12 2.19 7.08
CA LEU A 11 5.33 1.43 7.44
C LEU A 11 5.26 0.81 8.84
N GLU A 12 4.12 0.88 9.53
CA GLU A 12 3.91 0.16 10.78
C GLU A 12 3.67 -1.33 10.49
N PHE A 13 4.75 -2.07 10.32
CA PHE A 13 4.73 -3.50 10.00
C PHE A 13 4.70 -4.42 11.21
N GLY A 14 4.71 -3.89 12.44
CA GLY A 14 4.85 -4.67 13.68
C GLY A 14 3.97 -5.91 13.71
N ASP A 15 2.66 -5.74 13.59
CA ASP A 15 1.71 -6.86 13.60
C ASP A 15 1.96 -7.88 12.48
N ALA A 16 2.36 -7.43 11.28
CA ALA A 16 2.61 -8.34 10.16
C ALA A 16 3.93 -9.11 10.34
N LEU A 17 4.98 -8.46 10.86
CA LEU A 17 6.25 -9.09 11.18
C LEU A 17 6.11 -10.09 12.33
N ASP A 18 5.30 -9.77 13.35
CA ASP A 18 4.96 -10.68 14.44
C ASP A 18 4.24 -11.92 13.91
N ARG A 19 3.37 -11.76 12.91
CA ARG A 19 2.68 -12.88 12.25
C ARG A 19 3.61 -13.72 11.39
N VAL A 20 4.56 -13.13 10.67
CA VAL A 20 5.59 -13.89 9.95
C VAL A 20 6.40 -14.73 10.93
N GLU A 21 6.92 -14.12 11.99
CA GLU A 21 7.74 -14.78 13.02
C GLU A 21 6.98 -15.92 13.72
N ALA A 22 5.68 -15.75 13.97
CA ALA A 22 4.86 -16.79 14.60
C ALA A 22 4.53 -17.99 13.68
N HIS A 23 4.74 -17.88 12.36
CA HIS A 23 4.36 -18.90 11.38
C HIS A 23 5.55 -19.39 10.53
N THR A 24 6.78 -19.10 10.95
CA THR A 24 8.00 -19.59 10.29
C THR A 24 8.89 -20.30 11.29
N ASP A 25 9.50 -21.41 10.86
CA ASP A 25 10.58 -22.10 11.58
C ASP A 25 11.93 -21.92 10.85
N ASP A 26 11.97 -21.13 9.78
CA ASP A 26 13.18 -20.89 9.00
C ASP A 26 14.06 -19.82 9.69
N PRO A 27 15.30 -20.14 10.09
CA PRO A 27 16.16 -19.22 10.82
C PRO A 27 16.60 -18.01 9.98
N GLU A 28 16.61 -18.12 8.65
CA GLU A 28 16.87 -17.00 7.76
C GLU A 28 15.65 -16.07 7.68
N ALA A 29 14.43 -16.61 7.62
CA ALA A 29 13.21 -15.79 7.68
C ALA A 29 13.15 -14.98 9.00
N GLU A 30 13.42 -15.62 10.14
CA GLU A 30 13.52 -14.93 11.43
C GLU A 30 14.61 -13.85 11.44
N ARG A 31 15.77 -14.12 10.82
CA ARG A 31 16.86 -13.14 10.70
C ARG A 31 16.39 -11.92 9.92
N TYR A 32 15.75 -12.09 8.78
CA TYR A 32 15.26 -10.97 7.98
C TYR A 32 14.15 -10.19 8.69
N VAL A 33 13.26 -10.85 9.45
CA VAL A 33 12.27 -10.15 10.30
C VAL A 33 12.97 -9.19 11.27
N ARG A 34 14.02 -9.64 11.95
CA ARG A 34 14.81 -8.78 12.87
C ARG A 34 15.47 -7.62 12.13
N GLU A 35 16.13 -7.89 11.00
CA GLU A 35 16.82 -6.85 10.21
C GLU A 35 15.83 -5.81 9.64
N ILE A 36 14.61 -6.22 9.27
CA ILE A 36 13.55 -5.29 8.85
C ILE A 36 13.12 -4.41 10.02
N ARG A 37 12.92 -4.97 11.22
CA ARG A 37 12.56 -4.19 12.43
C ARG A 37 13.63 -3.14 12.73
N GLU A 38 14.91 -3.52 12.72
CA GLU A 38 16.04 -2.60 12.92
C GLU A 38 16.07 -1.51 11.84
N GLY A 39 15.87 -1.89 10.57
CA GLY A 39 15.83 -0.94 9.47
C GLY A 39 14.67 0.06 9.56
N LEU A 40 13.52 -0.34 10.10
CA LEU A 40 12.38 0.53 10.36
C LEU A 40 12.67 1.51 11.50
N ASP A 41 13.28 1.06 12.60
CA ASP A 41 13.68 1.93 13.71
C ASP A 41 14.69 3.00 13.26
N ASP A 42 15.67 2.60 12.45
CA ASP A 42 16.63 3.51 11.83
C ASP A 42 15.95 4.51 10.90
N LEU A 43 14.97 4.05 10.13
CA LEU A 43 14.18 4.92 9.24
C LEU A 43 13.38 5.94 10.05
N ALA A 44 12.80 5.54 11.18
CA ALA A 44 12.08 6.42 12.11
C ALA A 44 12.98 7.53 12.64
N ALA A 45 14.20 7.19 13.06
CA ALA A 45 15.15 8.12 13.68
C ALA A 45 15.71 9.17 12.71
N ARG A 46 15.77 8.88 11.40
CA ARG A 46 16.41 9.72 10.39
C ARG A 46 15.54 10.87 9.87
N ASP A 47 16.20 11.85 9.26
CA ASP A 47 15.54 12.95 8.53
C ASP A 47 14.88 12.41 7.23
N PRO A 48 13.60 12.73 6.94
CA PRO A 48 12.87 12.31 5.75
C PRO A 48 13.64 12.42 4.42
N ASP A 49 14.43 13.49 4.25
CA ASP A 49 15.14 13.78 3.00
C ASP A 49 16.35 12.88 2.79
N SER A 50 16.85 12.24 3.86
CA SER A 50 18.02 11.35 3.82
C SER A 50 17.67 9.85 3.67
N ARG A 51 16.38 9.51 3.53
CA ARG A 51 15.88 8.13 3.66
C ARG A 51 15.98 7.26 2.39
N ALA A 52 16.31 7.81 1.23
CA ALA A 52 16.20 7.10 -0.05
C ALA A 52 16.99 5.77 -0.09
N ALA A 53 18.26 5.78 0.34
CA ALA A 53 19.09 4.57 0.37
C ALA A 53 18.57 3.52 1.38
N GLN A 54 18.00 3.97 2.51
CA GLN A 54 17.43 3.08 3.52
C GLN A 54 16.16 2.40 3.03
N VAL A 55 15.34 3.12 2.26
CA VAL A 55 14.14 2.55 1.63
C VAL A 55 14.53 1.42 0.68
N THR A 56 15.54 1.61 -0.17
CA THR A 56 16.05 0.52 -1.02
C THR A 56 16.63 -0.64 -0.21
N SER A 57 17.31 -0.37 0.90
CA SER A 57 17.82 -1.43 1.78
C SER A 57 16.68 -2.26 2.38
N LEU A 58 15.62 -1.61 2.84
CA LEU A 58 14.43 -2.28 3.38
C LEU A 58 13.70 -3.10 2.29
N GLU A 59 13.62 -2.59 1.06
CA GLU A 59 13.06 -3.31 -0.09
C GLU A 59 13.79 -4.66 -0.28
N ASN A 60 15.12 -4.64 -0.33
CA ASN A 60 15.93 -5.85 -0.48
C ASN A 60 15.77 -6.84 0.67
N LEU A 61 15.61 -6.34 1.91
CA LEU A 61 15.36 -7.21 3.07
C LEU A 61 14.00 -7.89 2.99
N ILE A 62 12.97 -7.18 2.50
CA ILE A 62 11.63 -7.73 2.32
C ILE A 62 11.61 -8.77 1.20
N ASP A 63 12.28 -8.50 0.08
CA ASP A 63 12.41 -9.49 -1.01
C ASP A 63 13.20 -10.73 -0.55
N SER A 64 14.22 -10.52 0.28
CA SER A 64 14.97 -11.63 0.87
C SER A 64 14.09 -12.43 1.82
N LEU A 65 13.29 -11.78 2.69
CA LEU A 65 12.33 -12.45 3.56
C LEU A 65 11.38 -13.35 2.76
N LEU A 66 10.85 -12.87 1.63
CA LEU A 66 9.97 -13.65 0.76
C LEU A 66 10.61 -14.89 0.14
N THR A 67 11.95 -14.94 0.06
CA THR A 67 12.67 -16.10 -0.44
C THR A 67 12.64 -17.26 0.57
N TYR A 68 12.48 -16.98 1.87
CA TYR A 68 12.54 -17.97 2.95
C TYR A 68 11.21 -18.13 3.69
N ALA A 69 10.27 -17.20 3.53
CA ALA A 69 8.94 -17.31 4.08
C ALA A 69 8.10 -18.31 3.26
N GLU A 70 7.54 -19.31 3.93
CA GLU A 70 6.67 -20.32 3.31
C GLU A 70 5.29 -20.34 3.98
N GLY A 71 4.27 -20.80 3.26
CA GLY A 71 2.92 -20.99 3.79
C GLY A 71 2.31 -19.70 4.34
N ASP A 72 1.82 -19.74 5.58
CA ASP A 72 1.18 -18.58 6.21
C ASP A 72 2.16 -17.42 6.43
N ALA A 73 3.44 -17.70 6.68
CA ALA A 73 4.46 -16.66 6.79
C ALA A 73 4.67 -15.92 5.46
N GLU A 74 4.60 -16.63 4.33
CA GLU A 74 4.70 -16.02 3.00
C GLU A 74 3.56 -15.03 2.76
N LEU A 75 2.33 -15.37 3.18
CA LEU A 75 1.17 -14.48 3.05
C LEU A 75 1.38 -13.16 3.81
N TRP A 76 1.90 -13.22 5.04
CA TRP A 76 2.19 -12.03 5.83
C TRP A 76 3.40 -11.25 5.30
N ALA A 77 4.43 -11.94 4.80
CA ALA A 77 5.57 -11.31 4.14
C ALA A 77 5.15 -10.56 2.87
N LYS A 78 4.23 -11.13 2.07
CA LYS A 78 3.63 -10.46 0.91
C LYS A 78 2.81 -9.24 1.31
N THR A 79 2.12 -9.29 2.45
CA THR A 79 1.43 -8.11 3.00
C THR A 79 2.42 -6.99 3.32
N ILE A 80 3.59 -7.30 3.87
CA ILE A 80 4.66 -6.33 4.12
C ILE A 80 5.18 -5.76 2.80
N GLN A 81 5.49 -6.61 1.81
CA GLN A 81 5.93 -6.18 0.48
C GLN A 81 4.92 -5.24 -0.18
N ASN A 82 3.64 -5.58 -0.16
CA ASN A 82 2.57 -4.75 -0.70
C ASN A 82 2.51 -3.38 -0.02
N ARG A 83 2.59 -3.32 1.32
CA ARG A 83 2.61 -2.04 2.05
C ARG A 83 3.87 -1.22 1.76
N PHE A 84 5.01 -1.87 1.57
CA PHE A 84 6.27 -1.19 1.27
C PHE A 84 6.30 -0.64 -0.16
N ALA A 85 5.84 -1.43 -1.14
CA ALA A 85 5.62 -1.00 -2.51
C ALA A 85 4.66 0.20 -2.56
N ASN A 86 3.57 0.14 -1.77
CA ASN A 86 2.66 1.26 -1.60
C ASN A 86 3.33 2.52 -1.08
N TYR A 87 4.13 2.43 -0.02
CA TYR A 87 4.88 3.55 0.52
C TYR A 87 5.84 4.17 -0.52
N ARG A 88 6.53 3.34 -1.30
CA ARG A 88 7.44 3.79 -2.36
C ARG A 88 6.69 4.51 -3.47
N HIS A 89 5.52 3.99 -3.84
CA HIS A 89 4.70 4.55 -4.90
C HIS A 89 4.00 5.84 -4.47
N THR A 90 3.40 5.89 -3.27
CA THR A 90 2.85 7.12 -2.68
C THR A 90 3.92 8.20 -2.52
N ARG A 91 5.13 7.88 -2.03
CA ARG A 91 6.24 8.85 -2.01
C ARG A 91 6.57 9.49 -3.37
N ARG A 92 6.25 8.81 -4.47
CA ARG A 92 6.47 9.29 -5.84
C ARG A 92 5.20 9.92 -6.45
N ALA A 93 4.02 9.62 -5.92
CA ALA A 93 2.75 9.83 -6.62
C ALA A 93 1.56 10.24 -5.71
N SER A 94 1.74 10.68 -4.46
CA SER A 94 0.64 11.16 -3.62
C SER A 94 0.84 12.57 -3.09
N SER A 95 -0.29 13.26 -2.90
CA SER A 95 -0.37 14.54 -2.18
C SER A 95 0.38 14.46 -0.85
N ALA A 96 1.09 15.52 -0.50
CA ALA A 96 1.91 15.59 0.73
C ALA A 96 1.10 15.35 2.02
N ASN A 97 -0.23 15.52 1.95
CA ASN A 97 -1.11 15.58 3.10
C ASN A 97 -2.12 14.41 3.19
N LEU A 98 -2.37 13.69 2.09
CA LEU A 98 -3.34 12.60 2.03
C LEU A 98 -2.65 11.24 1.92
N HIS A 99 -3.12 10.25 2.68
CA HIS A 99 -2.64 8.88 2.54
C HIS A 99 -3.69 7.84 2.94
N VAL A 100 -3.54 6.62 2.42
CA VAL A 100 -4.32 5.46 2.86
C VAL A 100 -3.50 4.67 3.88
N SER A 101 -4.03 4.57 5.10
CA SER A 101 -3.53 3.76 6.20
C SER A 101 -4.14 2.36 6.17
N ASN A 102 -3.33 1.33 6.40
CA ASN A 102 -3.77 -0.07 6.46
C ASN A 102 -4.63 -0.53 5.25
N GLY A 103 -4.36 0.02 4.06
CA GLY A 103 -5.02 -0.37 2.82
C GLY A 103 -4.78 -1.85 2.53
N ARG A 104 -5.84 -2.66 2.52
CA ARG A 104 -5.78 -4.08 2.18
C ARG A 104 -7.01 -4.49 1.39
N ILE A 105 -6.83 -5.33 0.39
CA ILE A 105 -7.94 -5.96 -0.31
C ILE A 105 -8.34 -7.22 0.48
N GLU A 106 -9.65 -7.38 0.69
CA GLU A 106 -10.26 -8.52 1.36
C GLU A 106 -11.27 -9.20 0.44
N ARG A 107 -11.34 -10.53 0.51
CA ARG A 107 -12.42 -11.33 -0.07
C ARG A 107 -13.02 -12.21 1.03
N GLU A 108 -14.34 -12.20 1.16
CA GLU A 108 -15.05 -12.96 2.19
C GLU A 108 -14.57 -12.68 3.64
N GLY A 109 -14.01 -11.49 3.87
CA GLY A 109 -13.48 -11.06 5.18
C GLY A 109 -12.02 -11.46 5.44
N GLU A 110 -11.37 -12.12 4.48
CA GLU A 110 -9.96 -12.51 4.56
C GLU A 110 -9.10 -11.65 3.64
N ALA A 111 -7.90 -11.28 4.10
CA ALA A 111 -6.97 -10.50 3.30
C ALA A 111 -6.49 -11.32 2.10
N VAL A 112 -6.61 -10.78 0.90
CA VAL A 112 -6.11 -11.40 -0.33
C VAL A 112 -4.69 -10.90 -0.63
N GLY A 113 -3.79 -11.86 -0.85
CA GLY A 113 -2.39 -11.63 -1.15
C GLY A 113 -2.10 -11.38 -2.63
N ALA A 114 -0.81 -11.31 -2.95
CA ALA A 114 -0.30 -11.27 -4.31
C ALA A 114 -0.76 -12.52 -5.11
N GLY A 115 -1.19 -12.33 -6.37
CA GLY A 115 -1.66 -13.41 -7.24
C GLY A 115 -3.06 -13.94 -6.90
N ALA A 116 -3.88 -13.16 -6.19
CA ALA A 116 -5.26 -13.52 -5.92
C ALA A 116 -6.05 -13.79 -7.21
N GLU A 117 -6.99 -14.74 -7.14
CA GLU A 117 -7.87 -15.04 -8.28
C GLU A 117 -8.66 -13.80 -8.70
N ALA A 118 -8.81 -13.61 -10.01
CA ALA A 118 -9.57 -12.52 -10.58
C ALA A 118 -11.01 -12.51 -10.03
N GLY A 119 -11.56 -11.34 -9.79
CA GLY A 119 -12.92 -11.22 -9.26
C GLY A 119 -13.12 -10.05 -8.31
N GLU A 120 -14.37 -9.94 -7.83
CA GLU A 120 -14.76 -8.92 -6.87
C GLU A 120 -14.06 -9.14 -5.51
N ALA A 121 -13.69 -8.03 -4.89
CA ALA A 121 -13.10 -7.95 -3.56
C ALA A 121 -13.40 -6.57 -2.94
N ARG A 122 -12.97 -6.34 -1.71
CA ARG A 122 -13.15 -5.06 -1.00
C ARG A 122 -11.83 -4.47 -0.57
N LEU A 123 -11.55 -3.23 -0.94
CA LEU A 123 -10.49 -2.46 -0.30
C LEU A 123 -10.99 -1.95 1.07
N ARG A 124 -10.32 -2.38 2.13
CA ARG A 124 -10.43 -1.84 3.48
C ARG A 124 -9.24 -0.98 3.82
N GLY A 125 -9.45 0.07 4.61
CA GLY A 125 -8.37 0.90 5.12
C GLY A 125 -8.90 2.15 5.79
N GLY A 126 -8.02 3.11 6.07
CA GLY A 126 -8.40 4.44 6.52
C GLY A 126 -7.76 5.51 5.66
N LEU A 127 -8.57 6.38 5.05
CA LEU A 127 -8.11 7.60 4.40
C LEU A 127 -7.82 8.66 5.48
N VAL A 128 -6.60 9.18 5.50
CA VAL A 128 -6.14 10.14 6.52
C VAL A 128 -5.69 11.44 5.86
N ASN A 129 -6.21 12.55 6.35
CA ASN A 129 -5.80 13.90 5.96
C ASN A 129 -4.99 14.57 7.07
N ASN A 130 -3.70 14.85 6.81
CA ASN A 130 -2.81 15.57 7.72
C ASN A 130 -2.67 17.06 7.38
N GLY A 131 -3.34 17.53 6.33
CA GLY A 131 -3.27 18.91 5.84
C GLY A 131 -4.54 19.70 6.13
N GLU A 132 -4.81 20.68 5.27
CA GLU A 132 -6.06 21.43 5.28
C GLU A 132 -7.20 20.59 4.72
N ARG A 133 -8.44 21.06 4.92
CA ARG A 133 -9.63 20.42 4.38
C ARG A 133 -9.47 20.29 2.86
N SER A 134 -9.69 19.09 2.34
CA SER A 134 -9.48 18.80 0.93
C SER A 134 -10.46 17.74 0.43
N ASP A 135 -10.74 17.80 -0.87
CA ASP A 135 -11.39 16.71 -1.57
C ASP A 135 -10.33 15.66 -1.90
N ALA A 136 -10.61 14.41 -1.55
CA ALA A 136 -9.68 13.30 -1.69
C ALA A 136 -10.29 12.21 -2.57
N MET A 137 -9.48 11.64 -3.45
CA MET A 137 -9.77 10.42 -4.19
C MET A 137 -8.79 9.33 -3.76
N VAL A 138 -9.24 8.08 -3.82
CA VAL A 138 -8.41 6.90 -3.60
C VAL A 138 -8.20 6.23 -4.96
N SER A 139 -6.95 6.06 -5.36
CA SER A 139 -6.57 5.30 -6.56
C SER A 139 -6.00 3.96 -6.15
N ILE A 140 -6.40 2.91 -6.88
CA ILE A 140 -5.87 1.56 -6.77
C ILE A 140 -5.36 1.17 -8.14
N ALA A 141 -4.10 0.74 -8.24
CA ALA A 141 -3.56 0.16 -9.46
C ALA A 141 -3.12 -1.28 -9.22
N PHE A 142 -3.39 -2.17 -10.18
CA PHE A 142 -2.97 -3.55 -10.18
C PHE A 142 -1.83 -3.72 -11.17
N TYR A 143 -0.86 -4.57 -10.83
CA TYR A 143 0.37 -4.77 -11.59
C TYR A 143 0.60 -6.25 -11.87
N ASP A 144 1.19 -6.57 -13.01
CA ASP A 144 1.67 -7.92 -13.32
C ASP A 144 3.01 -8.24 -12.66
N ASP A 145 3.52 -9.45 -12.90
CA ASP A 145 4.82 -9.94 -12.43
C ASP A 145 6.04 -9.21 -13.01
N ARG A 146 5.82 -8.28 -13.95
CA ARG A 146 6.84 -7.46 -14.62
C ARG A 146 6.71 -5.98 -14.28
N ASP A 147 6.01 -5.66 -13.19
CA ASP A 147 5.75 -4.29 -12.73
C ASP A 147 4.99 -3.41 -13.72
N ARG A 148 4.24 -4.01 -14.66
CA ARG A 148 3.40 -3.25 -15.58
C ARG A 148 2.02 -3.09 -14.98
N ALA A 149 1.55 -1.86 -14.89
CA ALA A 149 0.19 -1.59 -14.44
C ALA A 149 -0.81 -2.17 -15.46
N VAL A 150 -1.58 -3.16 -15.03
CA VAL A 150 -2.58 -3.85 -15.86
C VAL A 150 -3.97 -3.25 -15.72
N TRP A 151 -4.24 -2.57 -14.60
CA TRP A 151 -5.55 -1.98 -14.32
C TRP A 151 -5.45 -0.89 -13.27
N LYS A 152 -6.35 0.10 -13.34
CA LYS A 152 -6.49 1.15 -12.34
C LYS A 152 -7.96 1.47 -12.07
N VAL A 153 -8.28 1.71 -10.80
CA VAL A 153 -9.60 2.13 -10.31
C VAL A 153 -9.42 3.36 -9.44
N GLU A 154 -10.33 4.32 -9.58
CA GLU A 154 -10.39 5.50 -8.73
C GLU A 154 -11.74 5.56 -8.02
N SER A 155 -11.73 5.95 -6.74
CA SER A 155 -12.94 6.14 -5.96
C SER A 155 -13.68 7.41 -6.36
N ARG A 156 -14.88 7.59 -5.81
CA ARG A 156 -15.51 8.91 -5.76
C ARG A 156 -14.75 9.86 -4.84
N LEU A 157 -15.11 11.15 -4.94
CA LEU A 157 -14.60 12.19 -4.06
C LEU A 157 -15.08 12.00 -2.63
N PHE A 158 -14.15 12.11 -1.70
CA PHE A 158 -14.39 12.21 -0.28
C PHE A 158 -14.00 13.60 0.19
N GLU A 159 -14.92 14.33 0.79
CA GLU A 159 -14.55 15.53 1.54
C GLU A 159 -13.94 15.10 2.87
N VAL A 160 -12.68 15.44 3.14
CA VAL A 160 -11.97 14.99 4.35
C VAL A 160 -11.44 16.19 5.14
N ASP A 161 -11.90 16.34 6.39
CA ASP A 161 -11.51 17.45 7.26
C ASP A 161 -10.05 17.30 7.77
N PRO A 162 -9.43 18.40 8.26
CA PRO A 162 -8.08 18.36 8.82
C PRO A 162 -7.97 17.37 9.99
N GLY A 163 -7.03 16.43 9.90
CA GLY A 163 -6.81 15.39 10.91
C GLY A 163 -7.86 14.28 10.90
N GLU A 164 -8.83 14.31 9.98
CA GLU A 164 -9.83 13.25 9.86
C GLU A 164 -9.17 11.94 9.40
N ARG A 165 -9.61 10.84 10.03
CA ARG A 165 -9.41 9.49 9.55
C ARG A 165 -10.77 8.91 9.19
N ARG A 166 -10.99 8.68 7.90
CA ARG A 166 -12.21 8.09 7.35
C ARG A 166 -11.99 6.62 7.02
N ASP A 167 -12.88 5.76 7.47
CA ASP A 167 -12.83 4.33 7.09
C ASP A 167 -13.20 4.16 5.61
N LEU A 168 -12.42 3.34 4.92
CA LEU A 168 -12.64 2.97 3.52
C LEU A 168 -13.25 1.57 3.44
N ASP A 169 -14.29 1.45 2.64
CA ASP A 169 -14.94 0.20 2.26
C ASP A 169 -15.34 0.31 0.79
N LEU A 170 -14.40 0.04 -0.12
CA LEU A 170 -14.60 0.20 -1.56
C LEU A 170 -14.68 -1.17 -2.23
N THR A 171 -15.71 -1.39 -3.04
CA THR A 171 -15.75 -2.59 -3.90
C THR A 171 -14.74 -2.44 -5.03
N VAL A 172 -13.92 -3.46 -5.27
CA VAL A 172 -12.89 -3.45 -6.31
C VAL A 172 -12.91 -4.76 -7.09
N TYR A 173 -12.43 -4.72 -8.33
CA TYR A 173 -12.25 -5.92 -9.15
C TYR A 173 -10.76 -6.18 -9.36
N ILE A 174 -10.29 -7.34 -8.93
CA ILE A 174 -8.92 -7.80 -9.17
C ILE A 174 -8.88 -8.35 -10.60
N PRO A 175 -8.07 -7.77 -11.51
CA PRO A 175 -7.99 -8.25 -12.88
C PRO A 175 -7.19 -9.56 -12.95
N GLU A 176 -7.47 -10.37 -13.97
CA GLU A 176 -6.67 -11.56 -14.26
C GLU A 176 -5.22 -11.18 -14.57
N GLY A 177 -4.27 -11.94 -14.01
CA GLY A 177 -2.84 -11.67 -14.18
C GLY A 177 -2.28 -10.58 -13.26
N ALA A 178 -3.06 -10.04 -12.31
CA ALA A 178 -2.52 -9.20 -11.26
C ALA A 178 -1.63 -10.01 -10.31
N ALA A 179 -0.35 -9.66 -10.27
CA ALA A 179 0.58 -10.15 -9.28
C ALA A 179 0.44 -9.36 -7.97
N TYR A 180 0.29 -8.04 -8.03
CA TYR A 180 0.14 -7.20 -6.83
C TYR A 180 -0.68 -5.94 -7.09
N TYR A 181 -0.94 -5.15 -6.05
CA TYR A 181 -1.66 -3.89 -6.17
C TYR A 181 -1.02 -2.79 -5.34
N ALA A 182 -1.26 -1.55 -5.74
CA ALA A 182 -0.94 -0.36 -4.97
C ALA A 182 -2.16 0.54 -4.77
N VAL A 183 -2.27 1.18 -3.61
CA VAL A 183 -3.33 2.09 -3.19
C VAL A 183 -2.71 3.41 -2.76
N GLY A 184 -3.24 4.52 -3.24
CA GLY A 184 -2.85 5.86 -2.82
C GLY A 184 -4.04 6.79 -2.72
N ALA A 185 -3.88 7.89 -1.98
CA ALA A 185 -4.84 8.98 -1.92
C ALA A 185 -4.24 10.23 -2.57
N PHE A 186 -5.06 10.99 -3.26
CA PHE A 186 -4.65 12.20 -3.98
C PHE A 186 -5.79 13.21 -4.02
N GLU A 187 -5.43 14.47 -4.22
CA GLU A 187 -6.41 15.53 -4.49
C GLU A 187 -6.81 15.45 -5.98
N PRO A 188 -8.07 15.69 -6.35
CA PRO A 188 -8.52 15.56 -7.74
C PRO A 188 -7.78 16.48 -8.72
N ASP A 189 -7.28 17.62 -8.22
CA ASP A 189 -6.50 18.59 -9.01
C ASP A 189 -4.99 18.27 -9.02
N ASP A 190 -4.53 17.27 -8.27
CA ASP A 190 -3.14 16.83 -8.22
C ASP A 190 -2.87 15.81 -9.36
N PRO A 191 -1.92 16.06 -10.27
CA PRO A 191 -1.54 15.10 -11.30
C PRO A 191 -0.94 13.80 -10.74
N ALA A 192 -0.63 13.76 -9.45
CA ALA A 192 -0.11 12.59 -8.76
C ALA A 192 -1.22 11.57 -8.47
N ALA A 193 -1.49 10.70 -9.46
CA ALA A 193 -2.29 9.51 -9.26
C ALA A 193 -1.42 8.24 -9.41
N VAL A 194 -1.73 7.21 -8.62
CA VAL A 194 -1.09 5.89 -8.77
C VAL A 194 -1.38 5.35 -10.18
N GLY A 195 -0.37 4.84 -10.89
CA GLY A 195 -0.54 4.24 -12.21
C GLY A 195 -0.98 5.21 -13.32
N GLY A 196 -0.35 6.39 -13.44
CA GLY A 196 -0.70 7.42 -14.44
C GLY A 196 -0.80 6.95 -15.90
N ASP A 197 -0.09 5.88 -16.26
CA ASP A 197 -0.09 5.26 -17.61
C ASP A 197 -0.96 4.00 -17.73
N ALA A 198 -1.64 3.58 -16.64
CA ALA A 198 -2.46 2.39 -16.63
C ALA A 198 -3.80 2.63 -17.36
N PRO A 199 -4.32 1.66 -18.13
CA PRO A 199 -5.65 1.78 -18.69
C PRO A 199 -6.67 1.95 -17.57
N THR A 200 -7.36 3.10 -17.59
CA THR A 200 -8.49 3.40 -16.70
C THR A 200 -9.77 3.10 -17.50
N PRO A 201 -10.61 2.16 -17.07
CA PRO A 201 -11.89 1.91 -17.76
C PRO A 201 -12.74 3.18 -17.76
N GLY A 202 -13.34 3.51 -18.91
CA GLY A 202 -14.27 4.64 -19.06
C GLY A 202 -13.67 5.98 -19.50
N ARG A 203 -12.35 6.08 -19.73
CA ARG A 203 -11.74 7.34 -20.20
C ARG A 203 -11.73 7.51 -21.73
N GLU A 204 -11.99 6.45 -22.50
CA GLU A 204 -12.00 6.49 -23.98
C GLU A 204 -13.39 6.60 -24.62
N SER A 205 -14.46 6.78 -23.85
CA SER A 205 -15.76 7.15 -24.42
C SER A 205 -16.53 8.03 -23.46
N ASP A 206 -16.99 9.18 -23.95
CA ASP A 206 -17.95 10.05 -23.29
C ASP A 206 -19.00 9.25 -22.51
N GLY A 207 -18.94 9.32 -21.17
CA GLY A 207 -20.03 8.95 -20.28
C GLY A 207 -20.07 7.49 -19.81
N ASP A 208 -19.08 7.05 -19.03
CA ASP A 208 -19.31 6.32 -17.76
C ASP A 208 -17.95 6.07 -17.10
N ALA A 209 -17.54 6.98 -16.22
CA ALA A 209 -16.44 6.69 -15.32
C ALA A 209 -16.93 5.63 -14.32
N SER A 210 -16.29 4.46 -14.33
CA SER A 210 -16.60 3.38 -13.38
C SER A 210 -16.13 3.81 -11.99
N TYR A 211 -16.96 4.57 -11.29
CA TYR A 211 -16.78 4.90 -9.90
C TYR A 211 -17.18 3.71 -9.04
N VAL A 212 -16.28 3.31 -8.15
CA VAL A 212 -16.64 2.38 -7.07
C VAL A 212 -17.22 3.17 -5.90
N ASP A 213 -18.35 2.68 -5.37
CA ASP A 213 -18.98 3.20 -4.14
C ASP A 213 -18.10 2.93 -2.92
#